data_AF-A0A392QNI4-F1
#
_entry.id   AF-A0A392QNI4-F1
#
_cell.length_a   1.000
_cell.length_b   1.000
_cell.length_c   1.000
_cell.angle_alpha   90.00
_cell.angle_beta   90.00
_cell.angle_gamma   90.00
#
_symmetry.space_group_name_H-M   'P 1'
#
loop_
_entity.id
_entity.type
_entity.pdbx_description
1 polymer ?
#
loop_
_entity_poly.entity_id
_entity_poly.type
_entity_poly.pdbx_seq_one_letter_code
_entity_poly.pdbx_strand_id
1 'polypeptide(L)'
;MYRWHGTRYLGAANGLAGILHVLLHFPLPSEDAEDVKGTLRYLISKRFPHSGNYPSSEGNPRDKLVQWSHGATGMAITLSKAAQVFPNDRELRDAAIEAGEVV
;
A
#
# COMPACT_ATOMS: atom_id res chain seq x y z
N MET A 1 -5.82 10.51 -7.81
CA MET A 1 -6.07 10.05 -6.41
C MET A 1 -7.53 9.62 -6.29
N TYR A 2 -7.76 8.34 -5.96
CA TYR A 2 -9.08 7.69 -5.98
C TYR A 2 -9.89 7.93 -4.70
N ARG A 3 -11.23 7.78 -4.78
CA ARG A 3 -12.16 7.97 -3.65
C ARG A 3 -13.28 6.93 -3.68
N TRP A 4 -13.74 6.54 -2.50
CA TRP A 4 -14.96 5.76 -2.28
C TRP A 4 -15.82 6.47 -1.23
N HIS A 5 -17.09 6.72 -1.52
CA HIS A 5 -18.00 7.54 -0.68
C HIS A 5 -17.38 8.89 -0.25
N GLY A 6 -16.65 9.54 -1.16
CA GLY A 6 -15.98 10.82 -0.89
C GLY A 6 -14.67 10.74 -0.09
N THR A 7 -14.35 9.57 0.50
CA THR A 7 -13.13 9.35 1.29
C THR A 7 -12.00 8.78 0.45
N ARG A 8 -10.77 9.26 0.68
CA ARG A 8 -9.54 8.73 0.09
C ARG A 8 -8.99 7.60 0.96
N TYR A 9 -9.47 6.39 0.73
CA TYR A 9 -9.00 5.20 1.46
C TYR A 9 -7.62 4.74 0.99
N LEU A 10 -6.83 4.20 1.92
CA LEU A 10 -5.51 3.65 1.64
C LEU A 10 -5.49 2.13 1.58
N GLY A 11 -6.36 1.46 2.34
CA GLY A 11 -6.38 0.00 2.50
C GLY A 11 -6.85 -0.80 1.27
N ALA A 12 -6.85 -2.13 1.38
CA ALA A 12 -7.05 -3.02 0.24
C ALA A 12 -8.51 -3.10 -0.25
N ALA A 13 -9.50 -2.91 0.63
CA ALA A 13 -10.90 -3.12 0.26
C ALA A 13 -11.45 -2.01 -0.66
N ASN A 14 -11.21 -0.75 -0.31
CA ASN A 14 -11.81 0.41 -0.98
C ASN A 14 -10.77 1.49 -1.36
N GLY A 15 -9.49 1.19 -1.19
CA GLY A 15 -8.42 2.17 -1.23
C GLY A 15 -7.34 1.88 -2.25
N LEU A 16 -6.32 2.73 -2.22
CA LEU A 16 -5.20 2.69 -3.15
C LEU A 16 -4.48 1.34 -3.15
N ALA A 17 -4.26 0.70 -1.99
CA ALA A 17 -3.56 -0.57 -1.94
C ALA A 17 -4.27 -1.64 -2.79
N GLY A 18 -5.60 -1.72 -2.73
CA GLY A 18 -6.37 -2.67 -3.53
C GLY A 18 -6.29 -2.39 -5.03
N ILE A 19 -6.40 -1.12 -5.42
CA ILE A 19 -6.29 -0.68 -6.81
C ILE A 19 -4.92 -1.06 -7.37
N LEU A 20 -3.85 -0.71 -6.66
CA LEU A 20 -2.48 -1.01 -7.09
C LEU A 20 -2.23 -2.52 -7.12
N HIS A 21 -2.75 -3.28 -6.14
CA HIS A 21 -2.66 -4.72 -6.15
C HIS A 21 -3.21 -5.33 -7.45
N VAL A 22 -4.37 -4.87 -7.91
CA VAL A 22 -4.97 -5.32 -9.17
C VAL A 22 -4.08 -4.94 -10.37
N LEU A 23 -3.61 -3.69 -10.44
CA LEU A 23 -2.75 -3.23 -11.55
C LEU A 23 -1.46 -4.06 -11.67
N LEU A 24 -0.88 -4.48 -10.54
CA LEU A 24 0.32 -5.31 -10.48
C LEU A 24 0.15 -6.74 -11.03
N HIS A 25 -1.07 -7.17 -11.39
CA HIS A 25 -1.29 -8.45 -12.08
C HIS A 25 -1.19 -8.35 -13.60
N PHE A 26 -0.99 -7.15 -14.15
CA PHE A 26 -0.89 -6.92 -15.59
C PHE A 26 0.52 -6.42 -15.98
N PRO A 27 0.95 -6.64 -17.24
CA PRO A 27 2.13 -5.98 -17.77
C PRO A 27 1.90 -4.47 -17.79
N LEU A 28 2.75 -3.72 -17.10
CA LEU A 28 2.68 -2.26 -17.05
C LEU A 28 3.64 -1.66 -18.07
N PRO A 29 3.18 -0.78 -18.98
CA PRO A 29 4.06 0.11 -19.74
C PRO A 29 5.00 0.88 -18.82
N SER A 30 6.16 1.30 -19.32
CA SER A 30 7.18 1.96 -18.49
C SER A 30 6.68 3.23 -17.80
N GLU A 31 5.85 4.03 -18.47
CA GLU A 31 5.24 5.24 -17.89
C GLU A 31 4.28 4.89 -16.74
N ASP A 32 3.36 3.95 -16.95
CA ASP A 32 2.41 3.49 -15.95
C ASP A 32 3.11 2.82 -14.75
N ALA A 33 4.21 2.10 -15.00
CA ALA A 33 4.99 1.45 -13.97
C ALA A 33 5.62 2.47 -13.00
N GLU A 34 6.10 3.62 -13.50
CA GLU A 34 6.65 4.66 -12.64
C GLU A 34 5.57 5.37 -11.82
N ASP A 35 4.37 5.59 -12.38
CA ASP A 35 3.23 6.11 -11.62
C ASP A 35 2.77 5.14 -10.52
N VAL A 36 2.75 3.84 -10.82
CA VAL A 36 2.44 2.78 -9.85
C VAL A 36 3.47 2.76 -8.73
N LYS A 37 4.77 2.77 -9.05
CA LYS A 37 5.84 2.83 -8.04
C LYS A 37 5.78 4.10 -7.19
N GLY A 38 5.54 5.26 -7.81
CA GLY A 38 5.37 6.53 -7.10
C GLY A 38 4.21 6.46 -6.11
N THR A 39 3.09 5.83 -6.50
CA THR A 39 1.93 5.67 -5.62
C THR A 39 2.19 4.65 -4.50
N LEU A 40 2.94 3.58 -4.76
CA LEU A 40 3.38 2.63 -3.73
C LEU A 40 4.29 3.31 -2.70
N ARG A 41 5.27 4.11 -3.13
CA ARG A 41 6.13 4.91 -2.23
C ARG A 41 5.34 5.92 -1.43
N TYR A 42 4.34 6.54 -2.06
CA TYR A 42 3.38 7.38 -1.34
C TYR A 42 2.68 6.59 -0.23
N LEU A 43 2.20 5.37 -0.48
CA LEU A 43 1.60 4.52 0.57
C LEU A 43 2.59 4.17 1.68
N ILE A 44 3.84 3.81 1.34
CA ILE A 44 4.90 3.55 2.31
C ILE A 44 5.10 4.76 3.23
N SER A 45 5.12 5.97 2.67
CA SER A 45 5.26 7.22 3.44
C SER A 45 4.12 7.50 4.43
N LYS A 46 2.96 6.82 4.31
CA LYS A 46 1.81 7.01 5.20
C LYS A 46 1.85 6.15 6.45
N ARG A 47 2.90 5.36 6.62
CA ARG A 47 3.07 4.52 7.81
C ARG A 47 3.10 5.36 9.08
N PHE A 48 2.49 4.84 10.15
CA PHE A 48 2.60 5.41 11.48
C PHE A 48 4.03 5.21 12.02
N PRO A 49 4.71 6.26 12.50
CA PRO A 49 6.13 6.18 12.86
C PRO A 49 6.46 5.18 13.99
N HIS A 50 5.53 4.97 14.93
CA HIS A 50 5.80 4.16 16.12
C HIS A 50 5.40 2.69 15.96
N SER A 51 4.28 2.40 15.32
CA SER A 51 3.73 1.04 15.20
C SER A 51 4.11 0.35 13.90
N GLY A 52 4.49 1.11 12.86
CA GLY A 52 4.64 0.59 11.52
C GLY A 52 3.32 0.30 10.78
N ASN A 53 2.16 0.54 11.41
CA ASN A 53 0.86 0.32 10.79
C ASN A 53 0.49 1.43 9.79
N TYR A 54 -0.66 1.30 9.11
CA TYR A 54 -1.15 2.26 8.11
C TYR A 54 -2.53 2.82 8.48
N PRO A 55 -2.78 4.11 8.21
CA PRO A 55 -4.10 4.69 8.41
C PRO A 55 -5.11 4.12 7.42
N SER A 56 -6.38 4.08 7.83
CA SER A 56 -7.46 3.62 6.94
C SER A 56 -7.70 4.56 5.75
N SER A 57 -7.52 5.86 5.94
CA SER A 57 -7.73 6.91 4.94
C SER A 57 -6.77 8.08 5.15
N GLU A 58 -6.62 8.91 4.12
CA GLU A 58 -5.76 10.10 4.15
C GLU A 58 -6.16 11.04 5.32
N GLY A 59 -5.18 11.40 6.14
CA GLY A 59 -5.36 12.31 7.28
C GLY A 59 -5.99 11.68 8.53
N ASN A 60 -6.33 10.39 8.53
CA ASN A 60 -6.86 9.72 9.72
C ASN A 60 -5.73 9.40 10.73
N PRO A 61 -5.71 10.00 11.94
CA PRO A 61 -4.64 9.78 12.91
C PRO A 61 -4.83 8.51 13.75
N ARG A 62 -5.92 7.76 13.56
CA ARG A 62 -6.28 6.63 14.43
C ARG A 62 -5.55 5.36 14.00
N ASP A 63 -4.50 5.03 14.73
CA ASP A 63 -3.77 3.78 14.60
C ASP A 63 -4.43 2.66 15.41
N LYS A 64 -5.36 1.92 14.77
CA LYS A 64 -6.18 0.89 15.46
C LYS A 64 -6.50 -0.34 14.62
N LEU A 65 -6.41 -0.23 13.30
CA LEU A 65 -6.87 -1.27 12.39
C LEU A 65 -5.66 -1.98 11.81
N VAL A 66 -5.52 -3.27 12.12
CA VAL A 66 -4.55 -4.19 11.52
C VAL A 66 -5.38 -5.27 10.82
N GLN A 67 -5.99 -4.90 9.70
CA GLN A 67 -6.95 -5.73 8.99
C GLN A 67 -6.61 -5.78 7.50
N TRP A 68 -7.11 -6.80 6.80
CA TRP A 68 -7.00 -6.86 5.34
C TRP A 68 -7.61 -5.62 4.67
N SER A 69 -8.80 -5.19 5.12
CA SER A 69 -9.49 -4.05 4.52
C SER A 69 -8.80 -2.72 4.79
N HIS A 70 -8.26 -2.52 6.00
CA HIS A 70 -7.62 -1.29 6.45
C HIS A 70 -6.46 -1.60 7.40
N GLY A 71 -5.28 -1.06 7.10
CA GLY A 71 -4.07 -1.22 7.91
C GLY A 71 -3.02 -2.10 7.24
N ALA A 72 -2.06 -2.54 8.06
CA ALA A 72 -0.85 -3.21 7.61
C ALA A 72 -1.09 -4.51 6.85
N THR A 73 -2.08 -5.33 7.21
CA THR A 73 -2.32 -6.62 6.54
C THR A 73 -2.60 -6.47 5.05
N GLY A 74 -3.51 -5.56 4.66
CA GLY A 74 -3.78 -5.27 3.25
C GLY A 74 -2.59 -4.64 2.53
N MET A 75 -1.81 -3.83 3.25
CA MET A 75 -0.62 -3.18 2.72
C MET A 75 0.50 -4.19 2.44
N ALA A 76 0.77 -5.10 3.38
CA ALA A 76 1.76 -6.16 3.27
C ALA A 76 1.51 -7.05 2.05
N ILE A 77 0.25 -7.45 1.81
CA ILE A 77 -0.14 -8.23 0.62
C ILE A 77 0.18 -7.45 -0.66
N THR A 78 -0.15 -6.17 -0.69
CA THR A 78 0.07 -5.31 -1.87
C THR A 78 1.55 -5.09 -2.13
N LEU A 79 2.33 -4.74 -1.10
CA LEU A 79 3.77 -4.52 -1.19
C LEU A 79 4.52 -5.82 -1.50
N SER A 80 4.05 -6.96 -1.00
CA SER A 80 4.62 -8.27 -1.37
C SER A 80 4.46 -8.55 -2.87
N LYS A 81 3.27 -8.27 -3.43
CA LYS A 81 3.05 -8.38 -4.88
C LYS A 81 3.94 -7.40 -5.64
N ALA A 82 4.08 -6.18 -5.14
CA ALA A 82 4.94 -5.17 -5.77
C ALA A 82 6.41 -5.60 -5.78
N ALA A 83 6.92 -6.17 -4.68
CA ALA A 83 8.28 -6.69 -4.58
C ALA A 83 8.53 -7.87 -5.54
N GLN A 84 7.51 -8.68 -5.85
CA GLN A 84 7.62 -9.72 -6.88
C GLN A 84 7.70 -9.14 -8.30
N VAL A 85 6.90 -8.10 -8.58
CA VAL A 85 6.87 -7.45 -9.90
C VAL A 85 8.12 -6.59 -10.14
N PHE A 86 8.65 -5.99 -9.09
CA PHE A 86 9.83 -5.11 -9.14
C PHE A 86 10.97 -5.65 -8.24
N PRO A 87 11.58 -6.80 -8.57
CA PRO A 87 12.50 -7.51 -7.68
C PRO A 87 13.80 -6.75 -7.37
N ASN A 88 14.16 -5.76 -8.18
CA ASN A 88 15.33 -4.91 -7.97
C ASN A 88 15.05 -3.70 -7.07
N ASP A 89 13.78 -3.44 -6.73
CA ASP A 89 13.37 -2.32 -5.89
C ASP A 89 13.32 -2.75 -4.42
N ARG A 90 14.45 -2.56 -3.72
CA ARG A 90 14.60 -3.01 -2.34
C ARG A 90 13.65 -2.32 -1.37
N GLU A 91 13.31 -1.06 -1.62
CA GLU A 91 12.39 -0.29 -0.77
C GLU A 91 11.01 -0.95 -0.70
N LEU A 92 10.49 -1.45 -1.83
CA LEU A 92 9.21 -2.17 -1.86
C LEU A 92 9.27 -3.48 -1.08
N ARG A 93 10.39 -4.21 -1.17
CA ARG A 93 10.60 -5.45 -0.42
C ARG A 93 10.70 -5.20 1.08
N ASP A 94 11.53 -4.24 1.48
CA ASP A 94 11.74 -3.91 2.88
C ASP A 94 10.43 -3.41 3.50
N ALA A 95 9.68 -2.57 2.79
CA ALA A 95 8.37 -2.12 3.23
C ALA A 95 7.33 -3.24 3.35
N ALA A 96 7.41 -4.28 2.52
CA ALA A 96 6.57 -5.46 2.64
C ALA A 96 6.90 -6.26 3.92
N ILE A 97 8.18 -6.42 4.23
CA ILE A 97 8.67 -7.10 5.46
C ILE A 97 8.19 -6.33 6.70
N GLU A 98 8.44 -5.02 6.73
CA GLU A 98 8.07 -4.16 7.86
C GLU A 98 6.54 -4.12 8.07
N ALA A 99 5.76 -4.10 6.99
CA ALA A 99 4.30 -4.21 7.10
C ALA A 99 3.86 -5.59 7.64
N GLY A 100 4.64 -6.64 7.38
CA GLY A 100 4.44 -7.98 7.91
C GLY A 100 4.76 -8.10 9.40
N GLU A 101 5.70 -7.31 9.93
CA GLU A 101 6.03 -7.28 11.37
C GLU A 101 4.91 -6.71 12.25
N VAL A 102 3.92 -6.02 11.65
CA VAL A 102 2.76 -5.44 12.32
C VAL A 102 1.60 -6.45 12.48
N VAL A 103 1.57 -7.49 11.64
CA VAL A 103 0.46 -8.48 11.56
C VAL A 103 0.71 -9.64 12.52
#